data_AF-A0A1U7VDP1-F1
#
_entry.id   AF-A0A1U7VDP1-F1
#
_cell.length_a   1.000
_cell.length_b   1.000
_cell.length_c   1.000
_cell.angle_alpha   90.00
_cell.angle_beta   90.00
_cell.angle_gamma   90.00
#
_symmetry.space_group_name_H-M   'P 1'
#
loop_
_entity.id
_entity.type
_entity.pdbx_description
1 polymer ?
#
loop_
_entity_poly.entity_id
_entity_poly.type
_entity_poly.pdbx_seq_one_letter_code
_entity_poly.pdbx_strand_id
1 'polypeptide(L)'
;MTGTEVTTAITAPGSTTSAVNNDSNHPYHLHSSDTPGMGLVSSPFDGRGFPGWKRSILIAILAKNKHGFINGSIAEPAMDDKEYPLWSRCNGMVTSWLLNSLTKEIGDSVIYSRTAKDLWNSLEH
;
A
#
# COMPACT_ATOMS: atom_id res chain seq x y z
N MET A 1 -25.18 -44.06 -49.39
CA MET A 1 -26.07 -43.40 -48.42
C MET A 1 -26.24 -44.37 -47.26
N THR A 2 -25.81 -44.18 -46.02
CA THR A 2 -25.25 -43.04 -45.28
C THR A 2 -24.54 -43.67 -44.07
N GLY A 3 -23.24 -43.44 -43.91
CA GLY A 3 -22.53 -43.77 -42.68
C GLY A 3 -22.77 -42.66 -41.66
N THR A 4 -23.32 -42.98 -40.50
CA THR A 4 -23.49 -42.04 -39.38
C THR A 4 -22.20 -42.00 -38.57
N GLU A 5 -21.47 -40.90 -38.66
CA GLU A 5 -20.38 -40.55 -37.74
C GLU A 5 -20.98 -40.07 -36.41
N VAL A 6 -20.59 -40.71 -35.32
CA VAL A 6 -20.86 -40.23 -33.95
C VAL A 6 -19.69 -39.37 -33.53
N THR A 7 -19.82 -38.05 -33.70
CA THR A 7 -18.84 -37.08 -33.18
C THR A 7 -18.94 -37.02 -31.67
N THR A 8 -17.96 -37.63 -30.99
CA THR A 8 -17.77 -37.51 -29.54
C THR A 8 -17.19 -36.13 -29.24
N ALA A 9 -17.97 -35.26 -28.62
CA ALA A 9 -17.50 -33.96 -28.14
C ALA A 9 -16.50 -34.18 -26.98
N ILE A 10 -15.24 -33.84 -27.23
CA ILE A 10 -14.18 -33.87 -26.23
C ILE A 10 -14.30 -32.57 -25.42
N THR A 11 -14.93 -32.63 -24.25
CA THR A 11 -14.92 -31.52 -23.30
C THR A 11 -13.53 -31.44 -22.67
N ALA A 12 -12.71 -30.50 -23.14
CA ALA A 12 -11.49 -30.11 -22.44
C ALA A 12 -11.87 -29.55 -21.05
N PRO A 13 -11.15 -29.89 -19.97
CA PRO A 13 -11.39 -29.26 -18.69
C PRO A 13 -11.05 -27.78 -18.85
N GLY A 14 -12.08 -26.95 -18.74
CA GLY A 14 -11.93 -25.51 -18.77
C GLY A 14 -10.89 -25.12 -17.73
N SER A 15 -9.81 -24.51 -18.20
CA SER A 15 -8.91 -23.73 -17.38
C SER A 15 -9.78 -22.71 -16.66
N THR A 16 -10.14 -22.98 -15.41
CA THR A 16 -10.62 -21.96 -14.51
C THR A 16 -9.44 -21.03 -14.34
N THR A 17 -9.33 -20.02 -15.22
CA THR A 17 -8.64 -18.79 -14.91
C THR A 17 -9.31 -18.32 -13.65
N SER A 18 -8.71 -18.64 -12.52
CA SER A 18 -9.05 -18.10 -11.22
C SER A 18 -8.88 -16.61 -11.45
N ALA A 19 -9.99 -15.93 -11.72
CA ALA A 19 -10.03 -14.49 -11.77
C ALA A 19 -9.35 -14.08 -10.48
N VAL A 20 -8.18 -13.45 -10.60
CA VAL A 20 -7.47 -12.88 -9.48
C VAL A 20 -8.47 -11.90 -8.91
N ASN A 21 -9.20 -12.31 -7.87
CA ASN A 21 -10.09 -11.44 -7.14
C ASN A 21 -9.16 -10.42 -6.51
N ASN A 22 -8.90 -9.35 -7.26
CA ASN A 22 -8.14 -8.21 -6.84
C ASN A 22 -9.04 -7.46 -5.86
N ASP A 23 -9.16 -8.03 -4.66
CA ASP A 23 -10.00 -7.49 -3.61
C ASP A 23 -9.42 -6.12 -3.27
N SER A 24 -10.05 -5.09 -3.82
CA SER A 24 -9.60 -3.72 -3.67
C SER A 24 -9.74 -3.23 -2.22
N ASN A 25 -10.46 -3.98 -1.37
CA ASN A 25 -10.52 -3.78 0.07
C ASN A 25 -9.41 -4.50 0.84
N HIS A 26 -8.55 -5.29 0.20
CA HIS A 26 -7.43 -5.92 0.89
C HIS A 26 -6.49 -4.85 1.46
N PRO A 27 -6.05 -4.95 2.74
CA PRO A 27 -5.19 -3.93 3.36
C PRO A 27 -3.88 -3.70 2.60
N TYR A 28 -3.38 -4.73 1.92
CA TYR A 28 -2.15 -4.68 1.11
C TYR A 28 -2.37 -4.38 -0.38
N HIS A 29 -3.58 -4.02 -0.78
CA HIS A 29 -3.85 -3.60 -2.15
C HIS A 29 -3.27 -2.20 -2.42
N LEU A 30 -2.53 -2.05 -3.51
CA LEU A 30 -2.06 -0.76 -4.01
C LEU A 30 -2.77 -0.45 -5.33
N HIS A 31 -3.37 0.73 -5.42
CA HIS A 31 -4.04 1.14 -6.65
C HIS A 31 -3.00 1.46 -7.74
N SER A 32 -3.36 1.36 -9.02
CA SER A 32 -2.44 1.62 -10.14
C SER A 32 -1.91 3.07 -10.16
N SER A 33 -2.64 4.01 -9.56
CA SER A 33 -2.20 5.40 -9.39
C SER A 33 -1.17 5.59 -8.27
N ASP A 34 -0.94 4.57 -7.44
CA ASP A 34 -0.13 4.70 -6.23
C ASP A 34 1.33 4.62 -6.58
N THR A 35 1.96 5.79 -6.61
CA THR A 35 3.38 5.94 -6.92
C THR A 35 4.12 6.48 -5.70
N PRO A 36 5.38 6.06 -5.49
CA PRO A 36 6.19 6.56 -4.37
C PRO A 36 6.32 8.08 -4.36
N GLY A 37 6.43 8.71 -5.55
CA GLY A 37 6.59 10.16 -5.72
C GLY A 37 5.31 11.00 -5.57
N MET A 38 4.17 10.39 -5.25
CA MET A 38 2.92 11.13 -5.05
C MET A 38 3.03 12.05 -3.82
N GLY A 39 2.84 13.35 -4.04
CA GLY A 39 2.72 14.32 -2.94
C GLY A 39 1.33 14.25 -2.31
N LEU A 40 1.26 13.97 -1.01
CA LEU A 40 -0.01 13.93 -0.26
C LEU A 40 -0.48 15.31 0.23
N VAL A 41 0.42 16.28 0.29
CA VAL A 41 0.19 17.65 0.76
C VAL A 41 0.84 18.63 -0.19
N SER A 42 0.28 19.83 -0.29
CA SER A 42 0.81 20.91 -1.15
C SER A 42 2.07 21.55 -0.59
N SER A 43 2.25 21.51 0.73
CA SER A 43 3.38 22.13 1.43
C SER A 43 4.04 21.11 2.35
N PRO A 44 5.34 20.81 2.17
CA PRO A 44 6.07 19.92 3.07
C PRO A 44 6.11 20.47 4.50
N PHE A 45 6.12 19.57 5.49
CA PHE A 45 6.30 19.93 6.89
C PHE A 45 7.71 20.43 7.11
N ASP A 46 7.82 21.64 7.65
CA ASP A 46 9.06 22.35 7.93
C ASP A 46 9.34 22.49 9.43
N GLY A 47 8.62 21.74 10.27
CA GLY A 47 8.68 21.84 11.73
C GLY A 47 7.63 22.79 12.32
N ARG A 48 6.89 23.54 11.50
CA ARG A 48 5.82 24.44 11.96
C ARG A 48 4.44 23.95 11.57
N GLY A 49 3.45 24.27 12.40
CA GLY A 49 2.05 23.95 12.09
C GLY A 49 1.73 22.45 12.07
N PHE A 50 2.42 21.67 12.91
CA PHE A 50 2.25 20.20 12.99
C PHE A 50 0.78 19.74 13.02
N PRO A 51 -0.15 20.33 13.80
CA PRO A 51 -1.54 19.88 13.80
C PRO A 51 -2.22 19.93 12.44
N GLY A 52 -1.95 20.98 11.64
CA GLY A 52 -2.54 21.16 10.31
C GLY A 52 -1.96 20.19 9.29
N TRP A 53 -0.63 20.03 9.30
CA TRP A 53 0.06 19.06 8.45
C TRP A 53 -0.38 17.62 8.79
N LYS A 54 -0.38 17.25 10.08
CA LYS A 54 -0.82 15.95 10.58
C LYS A 54 -2.24 15.64 10.11
N ARG A 55 -3.17 16.59 10.25
CA ARG A 55 -4.56 16.43 9.81
C ARG A 55 -4.63 16.15 8.31
N SER A 56 -3.85 16.88 7.50
CA SER A 56 -3.83 16.75 6.04
C SER A 56 -3.29 15.39 5.59
N ILE A 57 -2.17 14.93 6.18
CA ILE A 57 -1.61 13.61 5.90
C ILE A 57 -2.57 12.49 6.28
N LEU A 58 -3.18 12.58 7.47
CA LEU A 58 -4.16 11.58 7.91
C LEU A 58 -5.34 11.48 6.94
N ILE A 59 -5.88 12.60 6.46
CA ILE A 59 -6.97 12.59 5.46
C ILE A 59 -6.52 11.91 4.18
N ALA A 60 -5.34 12.26 3.66
CA ALA A 60 -4.81 11.68 2.43
C ALA A 60 -4.62 10.17 2.57
N ILE A 61 -3.94 9.72 3.64
CA ILE A 61 -3.68 8.29 3.89
C ILE A 61 -4.97 7.49 4.13
N LEU A 62 -5.98 8.08 4.78
CA LEU A 62 -7.30 7.47 4.97
C LEU A 62 -8.00 7.24 3.62
N ALA A 63 -7.98 8.22 2.72
CA ALA A 63 -8.55 8.08 1.37
C ALA A 63 -7.89 6.96 0.55
N LYS A 64 -6.67 6.56 0.91
CA LYS A 64 -5.91 5.46 0.28
C LYS A 64 -6.07 4.11 0.98
N ASN A 65 -6.86 4.04 2.07
CA ASN A 65 -6.98 2.87 2.93
C ASN A 65 -5.62 2.36 3.46
N LYS A 66 -4.73 3.29 3.86
CA LYS A 66 -3.39 2.96 4.39
C LYS A 66 -3.14 3.43 5.82
N HIS A 67 -4.16 3.94 6.50
CA HIS A 67 -4.05 4.44 7.88
C HIS A 67 -3.53 3.40 8.87
N GLY A 68 -3.84 2.12 8.65
CA GLY A 68 -3.39 1.02 9.51
C GLY A 68 -1.87 0.88 9.63
N PHE A 69 -1.11 1.32 8.62
CA PHE A 69 0.35 1.30 8.63
C PHE A 69 0.96 2.39 9.53
N ILE A 70 0.22 3.48 9.75
CA ILE A 70 0.66 4.61 10.56
C ILE A 70 0.26 4.40 12.02
N ASN A 71 -0.99 4.03 12.29
CA ASN A 71 -1.46 3.80 13.67
C ASN A 71 -1.02 2.43 14.23
N GLY A 72 -0.54 1.53 13.38
CA GLY A 72 -0.11 0.17 13.73
C GLY A 72 -1.23 -0.84 13.92
N SER A 73 -2.45 -0.57 13.48
CA SER A 73 -3.54 -1.56 13.44
C SER A 73 -3.28 -2.66 12.40
N ILE A 74 -2.40 -2.38 11.42
CA ILE A 74 -1.83 -3.37 10.52
C ILE A 74 -0.42 -3.68 11.02
N ALA A 75 -0.28 -4.79 11.74
CA ALA A 75 0.99 -5.23 12.31
C ALA A 75 1.94 -5.76 11.23
N GLU A 76 3.25 -5.61 11.46
CA GLU A 76 4.28 -6.27 10.66
C GLU A 76 4.16 -7.80 10.82
N PRO A 77 3.92 -8.56 9.74
CA PRO A 77 3.91 -10.02 9.78
C PRO A 77 5.30 -10.58 10.09
N ALA A 78 5.37 -11.87 10.44
CA ALA A 78 6.65 -12.55 10.54
C ALA A 78 7.35 -12.60 9.16
N MET A 79 8.68 -12.61 9.13
CA MET A 79 9.44 -12.54 7.86
C MET A 79 9.21 -13.75 6.95
N ASP A 80 8.80 -14.89 7.51
CA ASP A 80 8.46 -16.12 6.80
C ASP A 80 6.97 -16.20 6.39
N ASP A 81 6.16 -15.21 6.78
CA ASP A 81 4.77 -15.10 6.36
C ASP A 81 4.67 -14.75 4.88
N LYS A 82 3.77 -15.43 4.15
CA LYS A 82 3.46 -15.16 2.74
C LYS A 82 3.00 -13.72 2.49
N GLU A 83 2.43 -13.06 3.50
CA GLU A 83 1.94 -11.70 3.43
C GLU A 83 3.04 -10.65 3.67
N TYR A 84 4.20 -11.04 4.22
CA TYR A 84 5.29 -10.10 4.53
C TYR A 84 5.76 -9.28 3.32
N PRO A 85 5.96 -9.86 2.12
CA PRO A 85 6.33 -9.07 0.93
C PRO A 85 5.27 -8.04 0.54
N LEU A 86 3.98 -8.37 0.69
CA LEU A 86 2.86 -7.48 0.37
C LEU A 86 2.76 -6.34 1.38
N TRP A 87 2.89 -6.66 2.67
CA TRP A 87 2.98 -5.70 3.75
C TRP A 87 4.19 -4.77 3.56
N SER A 88 5.37 -5.32 3.29
CA SER A 88 6.62 -4.57 3.12
C SER A 88 6.52 -3.57 1.96
N ARG A 89 5.90 -3.98 0.85
CA ARG A 89 5.64 -3.10 -0.30
C ARG A 89 4.73 -1.92 0.08
N CYS A 90 3.64 -2.19 0.81
CA CYS A 90 2.72 -1.15 1.26
C CYS A 90 3.35 -0.22 2.30
N ASN A 91 4.08 -0.77 3.27
CA ASN A 91 4.84 -0.01 4.25
C ASN A 91 5.83 0.95 3.54
N GLY A 92 6.61 0.44 2.58
CA GLY A 92 7.52 1.27 1.78
C GLY A 92 6.81 2.39 0.97
N MET A 93 5.61 2.13 0.47
CA MET A 93 4.79 3.14 -0.21
C MET A 93 4.38 4.26 0.77
N VAL A 94 3.87 3.90 1.96
CA VAL A 94 3.47 4.87 2.98
C VAL A 94 4.68 5.67 3.47
N THR A 95 5.82 5.01 3.70
CA THR A 95 7.08 5.68 4.06
C THR A 95 7.50 6.69 2.99
N SER A 96 7.40 6.34 1.71
CA SER A 96 7.74 7.26 0.61
C SER A 96 6.85 8.49 0.59
N TRP A 97 5.54 8.31 0.79
CA TRP A 97 4.60 9.43 0.88
C TRP A 97 4.84 10.33 2.08
N LEU A 98 5.18 9.74 3.23
CA LEU A 98 5.57 10.50 4.41
C LEU A 98 6.83 11.31 4.14
N LEU A 99 7.90 10.70 3.63
CA LEU A 99 9.15 11.41 3.30
C LEU A 99 8.95 12.55 2.30
N ASN A 100 8.12 12.33 1.26
CA ASN A 100 7.79 13.36 0.27
C ASN A 100 6.92 14.50 0.82
N SER A 101 6.38 14.34 2.03
CA SER A 101 5.63 15.38 2.73
C SER A 101 6.45 16.14 3.76
N LEU A 102 7.77 15.91 3.84
CA LEU A 102 8.70 16.56 4.76
C LEU A 102 9.68 17.44 3.99
N THR A 103 10.20 18.48 4.63
CA THR A 103 11.41 19.14 4.13
C THR A 103 12.59 18.17 4.16
N LYS A 104 13.61 18.45 3.33
CA LYS A 104 14.81 17.60 3.25
C LYS A 104 15.46 17.39 4.63
N GLU A 105 15.58 18.44 5.43
CA GLU A 105 16.20 18.39 6.76
C GLU A 105 15.48 17.42 7.71
N ILE A 106 14.15 17.49 7.76
CA ILE A 106 13.35 16.57 8.59
C ILE A 106 13.33 15.17 7.98
N GLY A 107 13.22 15.06 6.66
CA GLY A 107 13.30 13.78 5.96
C GLY A 107 14.60 13.03 6.25
N ASP A 108 15.74 13.72 6.20
CA ASP A 108 17.06 13.14 6.48
C ASP A 108 17.19 12.63 7.93
N SER A 109 16.48 13.23 8.89
CA SER A 109 16.53 12.79 10.29
C SER A 109 15.69 11.54 10.56
N VAL A 110 14.66 11.27 9.75
CA VAL A 110 13.73 10.14 9.95
C VAL A 110 13.83 9.04 8.87
N ILE A 111 14.64 9.23 7.82
CA ILE A 111 14.73 8.32 6.67
C ILE A 111 15.12 6.87 7.03
N TYR A 112 15.84 6.69 8.14
CA TYR A 112 16.28 5.38 8.62
C TYR A 112 15.25 4.66 9.51
N SER A 113 14.04 5.20 9.63
CA SER A 113 12.94 4.54 10.33
C SER A 113 12.60 3.21 9.66
N ARG A 114 12.52 2.14 10.47
CA ARG A 114 12.24 0.78 9.96
C ARG A 114 10.85 0.68 9.32
N THR A 115 9.85 1.32 9.92
CA THR A 115 8.46 1.27 9.46
C THR A 115 7.86 2.67 9.29
N ALA A 116 6.78 2.76 8.53
CA ALA A 116 6.01 4.00 8.40
C ALA A 116 5.47 4.47 9.77
N LYS A 117 5.13 3.52 10.66
CA LYS A 117 4.74 3.80 12.04
C LYS A 117 5.88 4.44 12.84
N ASP A 118 7.08 3.89 12.76
CA ASP A 118 8.25 4.43 13.49
C ASP A 118 8.60 5.83 12.99
N LEU A 119 8.54 6.03 11.66
CA LEU A 119 8.72 7.35 11.04
C LEU A 119 7.68 8.32 11.58
N TRP A 120 6.40 7.92 11.55
CA TRP A 120 5.30 8.75 12.03
C TRP A 120 5.46 9.14 13.50
N ASN A 121 5.79 8.18 14.37
CA ASN A 121 6.00 8.45 15.79
C ASN A 121 7.16 9.42 16.01
N SER A 122 8.23 9.33 15.21
CA SER A 122 9.37 10.25 15.28
C SER A 122 8.99 11.70 14.98
N LEU A 123 7.91 11.92 14.23
CA LEU A 123 7.40 13.26 13.89
C LEU A 123 6.40 13.80 14.93
N GLU A 124 5.86 12.96 15.81
CA GLU A 124 4.92 13.37 16.87
C GLU A 124 5.61 13.92 18.13
N HIS A 125 6.95 14.01 18.11
CA HIS A 125 7.78 14.45 19.23
C HIS A 125 8.11 15.95 19.23
#